data_AF-A0ABD5NNM5-F1
#
_entry.id   AF-A0ABD5NNM5-F1
#
_cell.length_a   1.000
_cell.length_b   1.000
_cell.length_c   1.000
_cell.angle_alpha   90.00
_cell.angle_beta   90.00
_cell.angle_gamma   90.00
#
_symmetry.space_group_name_H-M   'P 1'
#
loop_
_entity.id
_entity.type
_entity.pdbx_description
1 polymer ?
#
loop_
_entity_poly.entity_id
_entity_poly.type
_entity_poly.pdbx_seq_one_letter_code
_entity_poly.pdbx_strand_id
1 'polypeptide(L)'
;MTWEAWEFTVTDPYLVEVTNASYGFEKGDHSYTVGVEERDGLAVPVDCECPADEYQEEYDCKHKVALATIGGPTVLNAAIEYESTSRNRSTGSEERADTIRADGGKPVETDDDCDCAFLSGLPCWPCYRDGEF
;
A
#
# COMPACT_ATOMS: atom_id res chain seq x y z
N MET A 1 -10.91 -17.19 -14.93
CA MET A 1 -10.60 -15.96 -14.21
C MET A 1 -10.35 -16.36 -12.77
N THR A 2 -9.13 -16.21 -12.27
CA THR A 2 -8.86 -16.33 -10.84
C THR A 2 -9.17 -14.97 -10.24
N TRP A 3 -10.03 -14.90 -9.23
CA TRP A 3 -10.42 -13.63 -8.61
C TRP A 3 -9.23 -12.94 -7.93
N GLU A 4 -8.23 -13.71 -7.52
CA GLU A 4 -6.99 -13.24 -6.94
C GLU A 4 -5.81 -14.07 -7.47
N ALA A 5 -4.69 -13.43 -7.73
CA ALA A 5 -3.42 -14.05 -8.10
C ALA A 5 -2.31 -13.26 -7.42
N TRP A 6 -1.34 -13.94 -6.80
CA TRP A 6 -0.35 -13.29 -5.94
C TRP A 6 1.07 -13.62 -6.39
N GLU A 7 1.91 -12.59 -6.41
CA GLU A 7 3.35 -12.70 -6.60
C GLU A 7 4.04 -12.19 -5.33
N PHE A 8 5.15 -12.82 -4.95
CA PHE A 8 5.92 -12.49 -3.75
C PHE A 8 7.39 -12.36 -4.11
N THR A 9 8.01 -11.26 -3.69
CA THR A 9 9.44 -11.00 -3.90
C THR A 9 10.08 -10.61 -2.56
N VAL A 10 11.07 -11.36 -2.10
CA VAL A 10 11.89 -10.93 -0.95
C VAL A 10 12.87 -9.87 -1.44
N THR A 11 12.68 -8.62 -1.02
CA THR A 11 13.48 -7.48 -1.50
C THR A 11 14.65 -7.18 -0.57
N ASP A 12 14.43 -7.33 0.73
CA ASP A 12 15.36 -6.97 1.81
C ASP A 12 15.12 -7.86 3.03
N PRO A 13 16.03 -7.88 4.03
CA PRO A 13 15.80 -8.63 5.26
C PRO A 13 14.49 -8.20 5.88
N TYR A 14 13.65 -9.17 6.24
CA TYR A 14 12.34 -8.94 6.86
C TYR A 14 11.31 -8.23 5.97
N LEU A 15 11.58 -8.00 4.68
CA LEU A 15 10.68 -7.29 3.77
C LEU A 15 10.32 -8.15 2.56
N VAL A 16 9.01 -8.24 2.30
CA VAL A 16 8.45 -8.93 1.15
C VAL A 16 7.58 -7.97 0.36
N GLU A 17 7.90 -7.75 -0.91
CA GLU A 17 6.99 -7.14 -1.85
C GLU A 17 5.90 -8.14 -2.24
N VAL A 18 4.64 -7.75 -2.01
CA VAL A 18 3.45 -8.54 -2.27
C VAL A 18 2.62 -7.86 -3.35
N THR A 19 2.47 -8.53 -4.49
CA THR A 19 1.77 -7.98 -5.65
C THR A 19 0.52 -8.78 -5.97
N ASN A 20 -0.63 -8.11 -6.10
CA ASN A 20 -1.84 -8.73 -6.65
C ASN A 20 -1.78 -8.75 -8.19
N ALA A 21 -1.32 -9.86 -8.75
CA ALA A 21 -1.18 -10.08 -10.18
C ALA A 21 -2.52 -10.20 -10.94
N SER A 22 -3.67 -10.27 -10.25
CA SER A 22 -4.98 -10.32 -10.94
C SER A 22 -5.30 -9.03 -11.71
N TYR A 23 -4.63 -7.92 -11.36
CA TYR A 23 -4.72 -6.63 -12.05
C TYR A 23 -3.93 -6.58 -13.38
N GLY A 24 -3.24 -7.66 -13.76
CA GLY A 24 -2.59 -7.76 -15.06
C GLY A 24 -1.50 -6.70 -15.23
N PHE A 25 -1.65 -5.82 -16.24
CA PHE A 25 -0.65 -4.79 -16.53
C PHE A 25 -0.60 -3.68 -15.47
N GLU A 26 -1.67 -3.49 -14.70
CA GLU A 26 -1.77 -2.50 -13.60
C GLU A 26 -1.31 -3.09 -12.27
N LYS A 27 -0.80 -4.32 -12.24
CA LYS A 27 -0.39 -4.97 -10.99
C LYS A 27 0.65 -4.18 -10.20
N GLY A 28 1.46 -3.36 -10.87
CA GLY A 28 2.44 -2.49 -10.23
C GLY A 28 1.82 -1.49 -9.25
N ASP A 29 0.61 -1.01 -9.54
CA ASP A 29 -0.14 -0.11 -8.65
C ASP A 29 -0.79 -0.87 -7.46
N HIS A 30 -0.65 -2.19 -7.46
CA HIS A 30 -1.14 -3.11 -6.44
C HIS A 30 0.00 -3.98 -5.89
N SER A 31 1.18 -3.38 -5.77
CA SER A 31 2.38 -3.93 -5.14
C SER A 31 2.65 -3.17 -3.85
N TYR A 32 2.78 -3.89 -2.74
CA TYR A 32 3.05 -3.30 -1.42
C TYR A 32 4.04 -4.16 -0.65
N THR A 33 4.93 -3.49 0.07
CA THR A 33 5.92 -4.07 0.97
C THR A 33 5.26 -4.43 2.29
N VAL A 34 5.50 -5.67 2.71
CA VAL A 34 5.01 -6.24 3.96
C VAL A 34 6.21 -6.58 4.84
N GLY A 35 6.20 -6.07 6.07
CA GLY A 35 7.17 -6.41 7.11
C GLY A 35 6.90 -7.79 7.70
N VAL A 36 7.96 -8.54 7.99
CA VAL A 36 7.93 -9.89 8.57
C VAL A 36 8.77 -9.94 9.84
N GLU A 37 8.22 -10.49 10.92
CA GLU A 37 8.95 -10.72 12.18
C GLU A 37 8.88 -12.19 12.58
N GLU A 38 9.87 -12.65 13.35
CA GLU A 38 9.77 -13.92 14.06
C GLU A 38 9.15 -13.70 15.44
N ARG A 39 8.04 -14.40 15.72
CA ARG A 39 7.37 -14.43 17.02
C ARG A 39 7.23 -15.86 17.49
N ASP A 40 7.81 -16.17 18.65
CA ASP A 40 7.82 -17.52 19.24
C ASP A 40 8.36 -18.62 18.28
N GLY A 41 9.37 -18.26 17.46
CA GLY A 41 9.96 -19.16 16.45
C GLY A 41 9.11 -19.34 15.19
N LEU A 42 8.07 -18.52 14.99
CA LEU A 42 7.24 -18.50 13.80
C LEU A 42 7.34 -17.14 13.09
N ALA A 43 7.73 -17.16 11.82
CA ALA A 43 7.71 -15.98 10.98
C ALA A 43 6.25 -15.57 10.67
N VAL A 44 5.91 -14.30 10.89
CA VAL A 44 4.56 -13.74 10.69
C VAL A 44 4.64 -12.35 10.04
N PRO A 45 3.70 -11.99 9.15
CA PRO A 45 3.55 -10.61 8.69
C PRO A 45 3.14 -9.68 9.83
N VAL A 46 3.68 -8.46 9.89
CA VAL A 46 3.43 -7.54 11.02
C VAL A 46 2.91 -6.18 10.61
N ASP A 47 3.37 -5.63 9.49
CA ASP A 47 2.94 -4.35 8.93
C ASP A 47 2.91 -4.41 7.39
N CYS A 48 2.17 -3.50 6.77
CA CYS A 48 2.09 -3.38 5.32
C CYS A 48 1.94 -1.91 4.92
N GLU A 49 2.61 -1.47 3.84
CA GLU A 49 2.52 -0.08 3.38
C GLU A 49 1.20 0.27 2.67
N CYS A 50 0.25 -0.67 2.57
CA CYS A 50 -1.01 -0.43 1.88
C CYS A 50 -1.99 0.40 2.73
N PRO A 51 -2.89 1.19 2.10
CA PRO A 51 -3.84 2.02 2.84
C PRO A 51 -4.75 1.25 3.81
N ALA A 52 -5.02 -0.03 3.53
CA ALA A 52 -5.85 -0.84 4.41
C ALA A 52 -5.16 -1.13 5.75
N ASP A 53 -3.84 -1.28 5.78
CA ASP A 53 -3.10 -1.49 7.04
C ASP A 53 -2.88 -0.15 7.78
N GLU A 54 -2.65 0.94 7.04
CA GLU A 54 -2.49 2.29 7.61
C GLU A 54 -3.74 2.78 8.35
N TYR A 55 -4.93 2.56 7.76
CA TYR A 55 -6.18 3.13 8.26
C TYR A 55 -7.09 2.15 9.01
N GLN A 56 -6.78 0.84 9.04
CA GLN A 56 -7.62 -0.16 9.70
C GLN A 56 -6.77 -1.03 10.65
N GLU A 57 -6.93 -0.81 11.96
CA GLU A 57 -6.18 -1.54 12.98
C GLU A 57 -6.86 -2.85 13.43
N GLU A 58 -8.13 -3.07 13.06
CA GLU A 58 -8.93 -4.21 13.57
C GLU A 58 -8.69 -5.51 12.79
N TYR A 59 -8.28 -5.43 11.52
CA TYR A 59 -8.08 -6.59 10.64
C TYR A 59 -6.83 -6.45 9.78
N ASP A 60 -6.17 -7.57 9.52
CA ASP A 60 -5.04 -7.61 8.59
C ASP A 60 -5.48 -7.36 7.15
N CYS A 61 -4.73 -6.51 6.44
CA CYS A 61 -4.96 -6.27 5.03
C CYS A 61 -4.78 -7.56 4.18
N LYS A 62 -5.39 -7.57 2.99
CA LYS A 62 -5.31 -8.71 2.05
C LYS A 62 -3.87 -9.14 1.74
N HIS A 63 -2.90 -8.21 1.78
CA HIS A 63 -1.49 -8.49 1.51
C HIS A 63 -0.86 -9.33 2.63
N LYS A 64 -1.09 -8.96 3.91
CA LYS A 64 -0.64 -9.76 5.07
C LYS A 64 -1.30 -11.13 5.07
N VAL A 65 -2.61 -11.18 4.83
CA VAL A 65 -3.35 -12.45 4.74
C VAL A 65 -2.83 -13.32 3.60
N ALA A 66 -2.60 -12.76 2.40
CA ALA A 66 -2.06 -13.50 1.26
C ALA A 66 -0.63 -13.99 1.52
N LEU A 67 0.22 -13.16 2.14
CA LEU A 67 1.58 -13.57 2.51
C LEU A 67 1.56 -14.71 3.52
N ALA A 68 0.70 -14.64 4.55
CA ALA A 68 0.56 -15.68 5.56
C ALA A 68 0.01 -17.00 5.00
N THR A 69 -0.97 -16.93 4.09
CA THR A 69 -1.74 -18.13 3.66
C THR A 69 -1.27 -18.72 2.33
N ILE A 70 -0.77 -17.90 1.41
CA ILE A 70 -0.36 -18.31 0.05
C ILE A 70 1.17 -18.31 -0.07
N GLY A 71 1.84 -17.26 0.40
CA GLY A 71 3.31 -17.24 0.50
C GLY A 71 3.81 -18.24 1.55
N GLY A 72 3.10 -18.31 2.68
CA GLY A 72 3.28 -19.29 3.74
C GLY A 72 4.70 -19.29 4.33
N PRO A 73 5.06 -20.37 5.05
CA PRO A 73 6.38 -20.48 5.69
C PRO A 73 7.55 -20.35 4.71
N THR A 74 7.36 -20.72 3.45
CA THR A 74 8.43 -20.65 2.44
C THR A 74 8.89 -19.22 2.18
N VAL A 75 7.95 -18.31 1.88
CA VAL A 75 8.30 -16.90 1.62
C VAL A 75 8.67 -16.20 2.93
N LEU A 76 7.93 -16.47 4.01
CA LEU A 76 8.17 -15.85 5.31
C LEU A 76 9.57 -16.18 5.86
N ASN A 77 9.96 -17.46 5.86
CA ASN A 77 11.29 -17.84 6.35
C ASN A 77 12.39 -17.33 5.42
N ALA A 78 12.16 -17.32 4.10
CA ALA A 78 13.13 -16.74 3.17
C ALA A 78 13.40 -15.25 3.46
N ALA A 79 12.40 -14.50 3.91
CA ALA A 79 12.57 -13.11 4.32
C ALA A 79 13.35 -12.96 5.64
N ILE A 80 13.12 -13.85 6.61
CA ILE A 80 13.88 -13.89 7.87
C ILE A 80 15.36 -14.27 7.62
N GLU A 81 15.60 -15.23 6.74
CA GLU A 81 16.93 -15.75 6.41
C GLU A 81 17.68 -14.89 5.37
N TYR A 82 17.04 -13.85 4.83
CA TYR A 82 17.64 -12.98 3.83
C TYR A 82 18.77 -12.15 4.44
N GLU A 83 19.99 -12.46 4.03
CA GLU A 83 21.18 -11.73 4.44
C GLU A 83 21.25 -10.39 3.71
N SER A 84 21.42 -9.29 4.45
CA SER A 84 21.62 -7.98 3.83
C SER A 84 22.91 -8.00 3.01
N THR A 85 22.80 -7.70 1.72
CA THR A 85 23.96 -7.51 0.84
C THR A 85 24.92 -6.41 1.36
N SER A 86 24.45 -5.57 2.30
CA SER A 86 25.24 -4.54 3.00
C SER A 86 26.19 -5.06 4.07
N ARG A 87 26.04 -6.30 4.56
CA ARG A 87 27.02 -6.89 5.51
C ARG A 87 28.41 -7.07 4.89
N ASN A 88 28.53 -6.86 3.57
CA ASN A 88 29.79 -6.80 2.82
C ASN A 88 30.15 -5.40 2.26
N ARG A 89 29.44 -4.34 2.65
CA ARG A 89 29.77 -2.96 2.22
C ARG A 89 29.53 -1.97 3.35
N SER A 90 30.56 -1.82 4.19
CA SER A 90 30.61 -0.79 5.22
C SER A 90 30.41 0.63 4.65
N THR A 91 29.64 1.42 5.39
CA THR A 91 29.58 2.90 5.46
C THR A 91 28.93 3.66 4.32
N GLY A 92 27.86 4.39 4.66
CA GLY A 92 27.25 5.44 3.85
C GLY A 92 25.82 5.78 4.29
N SER A 93 25.66 6.33 5.49
CA SER A 93 24.42 6.99 5.91
C SER A 93 24.22 8.27 5.11
N GLU A 94 23.17 8.35 4.29
CA GLU A 94 22.69 9.60 3.72
C GLU A 94 21.20 9.74 4.02
N GLU A 95 20.90 10.64 4.96
CA GLU A 95 19.57 11.18 5.22
C GLU A 95 18.96 11.71 3.93
N ARG A 96 17.81 11.15 3.52
CA ARG A 96 16.93 11.81 2.55
C ARG A 96 15.92 12.66 3.29
N ALA A 97 16.32 13.89 3.55
CA ALA A 97 15.40 14.97 3.87
C ALA A 97 14.58 15.32 2.63
N ASP A 98 13.26 15.33 2.84
CA ASP A 98 12.34 16.39 2.44
C ASP A 98 12.17 16.69 0.94
N THR A 99 10.99 16.30 0.41
CA THR A 99 10.11 17.17 -0.40
C THR A 99 8.83 16.42 -0.78
N ILE A 100 7.91 16.21 0.16
CA ILE A 100 6.51 15.98 -0.22
C ILE A 100 5.89 17.35 -0.50
N ARG A 101 5.90 17.74 -1.78
CA ARG A 101 5.12 18.88 -2.25
C ARG A 101 3.70 18.40 -2.52
N ALA A 102 2.77 18.80 -1.65
CA ALA A 102 1.36 18.85 -2.03
C ALA A 102 1.23 19.80 -3.24
N ASP A 103 0.48 19.40 -4.25
CA ASP A 103 0.23 20.18 -5.47
C ASP A 103 -0.68 21.39 -5.24
N GLY A 104 -1.05 21.65 -3.97
CA GLY A 104 -1.65 22.91 -3.54
C GLY A 104 -2.79 23.32 -4.45
N GLY A 105 -3.77 22.42 -4.61
CA GLY A 105 -5.00 22.68 -5.34
C GLY A 105 -5.49 24.08 -5.03
N LYS A 106 -5.57 24.94 -6.05
CA LYS A 106 -5.98 26.32 -5.88
C LYS A 106 -7.35 26.33 -5.20
N PRO A 107 -7.55 27.13 -4.13
CA PRO A 107 -8.90 27.39 -3.66
C PRO A 107 -9.64 28.02 -4.84
N VAL A 108 -10.66 27.33 -5.35
CA VAL A 108 -11.63 27.95 -6.22
C VAL A 108 -12.33 28.99 -5.34
N GLU A 109 -12.27 30.25 -5.76
CA GLU A 109 -13.07 31.30 -5.13
C GLU A 109 -14.53 30.86 -5.26
N THR A 110 -15.23 30.80 -4.12
CA THR A 110 -16.63 30.43 -4.07
C THR A 110 -17.44 31.55 -4.70
N ASP A 111 -17.67 31.48 -6.00
CA ASP A 111 -18.87 32.04 -6.58
C ASP A 111 -20.05 31.26 -5.99
N ASP A 112 -20.92 31.97 -5.28
CA ASP A 112 -22.15 31.48 -4.61
C ASP A 112 -23.23 31.00 -5.59
N ASP A 113 -22.85 30.62 -6.81
CA ASP A 113 -23.74 30.11 -7.85
C ASP A 113 -23.35 28.64 -8.13
N CYS A 114 -24.15 27.70 -7.63
CA CYS A 114 -23.94 26.25 -7.78
C CYS A 114 -24.17 25.86 -9.27
N ASP A 115 -23.27 26.26 -10.18
CA ASP A 115 -23.37 25.90 -11.61
C ASP A 115 -22.91 24.46 -11.84
N CYS A 116 -23.83 23.53 -11.62
CA CYS A 116 -23.64 22.10 -11.85
C CYS A 116 -23.91 21.70 -13.32
N ALA A 117 -24.08 22.64 -14.25
CA ALA A 117 -24.56 22.34 -15.61
C ALA A 117 -23.64 21.37 -16.38
N PHE A 118 -22.35 21.33 -16.07
CA PHE A 118 -21.39 20.38 -16.65
C PHE A 118 -21.66 18.91 -16.23
N LEU A 119 -22.29 18.68 -15.08
CA LEU A 119 -22.42 17.36 -14.46
C LEU A 119 -23.64 16.56 -14.95
N SER A 120 -24.27 16.98 -16.03
CA SER A 120 -25.33 16.21 -16.72
C SER A 120 -26.43 15.70 -15.77
N GLY A 121 -26.81 16.52 -14.79
CA GLY A 121 -27.87 16.20 -13.82
C GLY A 121 -27.40 15.54 -12.52
N LEU A 122 -26.10 15.41 -12.28
CA LEU A 122 -25.55 14.97 -10.98
C LEU A 122 -25.21 16.19 -10.10
N PRO A 123 -25.45 16.13 -8.78
CA PRO A 123 -25.06 17.21 -7.87
C PRO A 123 -23.53 17.29 -7.76
N CYS A 124 -22.98 18.50 -7.76
CA CYS A 124 -21.58 18.72 -7.44
C CYS A 124 -21.31 18.43 -5.94
N TRP A 125 -20.04 18.27 -5.56
CA TRP A 125 -19.67 17.92 -4.18
C TRP A 125 -20.22 18.90 -3.11
N PRO A 126 -20.20 20.24 -3.31
CA PRO A 126 -20.87 21.18 -2.41
C PRO A 126 -22.38 20.89 -2.26
N CYS A 127 -23.13 20.80 -3.36
CA CYS A 127 -24.57 20.55 -3.34
C CYS A 127 -24.91 19.16 -2.73
N TYR A 128 -24.06 18.12 -2.94
CA TYR A 128 -24.18 16.82 -2.25
C TYR A 128 -23.97 16.92 -0.73
N ARG A 129 -22.94 17.66 -0.30
CA ARG A 129 -22.63 17.85 1.13
C ARG A 129 -23.75 18.61 1.84
N ASP A 130 -24.34 19.59 1.18
CA ASP A 130 -25.35 20.48 1.75
C ASP A 130 -26.77 19.91 1.62
N GLY A 131 -26.93 18.78 0.94
CA GLY A 131 -28.17 18.00 0.87
C GLY A 131 -29.21 18.58 -0.10
N GLU A 132 -28.77 19.37 -1.07
CA GLU A 132 -29.64 19.98 -2.08
C GLU A 132 -29.71 19.10 -3.33
N PHE A 133 -30.90 18.55 -3.62
CA PHE A 133 -31.19 17.62 -4.73
C PHE A 133 -32.40 18.03 -5.55
#